data_AF-A0A7S1SQ79-F1
#
_entry.id   AF-A0A7S1SQ79-F1
#
_cell.length_a   1.000
_cell.length_b   1.000
_cell.length_c   1.000
_cell.angle_alpha   90.00
_cell.angle_beta   90.00
_cell.angle_gamma   90.00
#
_symmetry.space_group_name_H-M   'P 1'
#
loop_
_entity.id
_entity.type
_entity.pdbx_description
1 polymer ?
#
loop_
_entity_poly.entity_id
_entity_poly.type
_entity_poly.pdbx_seq_one_letter_code
_entity_poly.pdbx_strand_id
1 'polypeptide(L)'
;QWRGVMLLMVGSMLSQLKDCTVEGGFAVTGTTLGYVLKAVNCFLTSLAGVYCEKFLKHSNDSIHYQNLQLYFWGSLFASGSLLVSSVRERSGLEELWRGQNVLSVTLILNYAFVGLATAFVLKYLDNIAKNFAAVAAMFAAAFAAWALFDESLSLHLYIGLGVCP
;
A
#
# COMPACT_ATOMS: atom_id res chain seq x y z
N GLN A 1 22.78 4.66 -5.34
CA GLN A 1 21.60 4.41 -4.49
C GLN A 1 20.54 5.51 -4.64
N TRP A 2 20.82 6.78 -4.35
CA TRP A 2 19.85 7.90 -4.49
C TRP A 2 19.21 8.06 -5.88
N ARG A 3 19.99 7.88 -6.95
CA ARG A 3 19.47 7.92 -8.33
C ARG A 3 18.41 6.85 -8.61
N GLY A 4 18.56 5.66 -8.03
CA GLY A 4 17.59 4.56 -8.17
C GLY A 4 16.28 4.84 -7.42
N VAL A 5 16.36 5.46 -6.24
CA VAL A 5 15.17 5.86 -5.47
C VAL A 5 14.36 6.93 -6.21
N MET A 6 15.03 7.94 -6.77
CA MET A 6 14.37 8.97 -7.58
C MET A 6 13.68 8.37 -8.81
N LEU A 7 14.35 7.40 -9.45
CA LEU A 7 13.88 6.79 -10.68
C LEU A 7 12.69 5.84 -10.44
N LEU A 8 12.66 5.12 -9.31
CA LEU A 8 11.46 4.41 -8.82
C LEU A 8 10.28 5.35 -8.53
N MET A 9 10.57 6.51 -7.91
CA MET A 9 9.53 7.50 -7.59
C MET A 9 8.87 8.01 -8.86
N VAL A 10 9.68 8.38 -9.87
CA VAL A 10 9.17 8.81 -11.18
C VAL A 10 8.41 7.68 -11.87
N GLY A 11 8.94 6.45 -11.89
CA GLY A 11 8.28 5.29 -12.51
C GLY A 11 6.92 4.96 -11.89
N SER A 12 6.83 4.97 -10.55
CA SER A 12 5.57 4.71 -9.83
C SER A 12 4.56 5.86 -9.92
N MET A 13 5.03 7.11 -10.06
CA MET A 13 4.15 8.24 -10.35
C MET A 13 3.57 8.14 -11.76
N LEU A 14 4.43 7.87 -12.75
CA LEU A 14 4.01 7.73 -14.15
C LEU A 14 3.01 6.58 -14.31
N SER A 15 3.21 5.44 -13.64
CA SER A 15 2.30 4.30 -13.72
C SER A 15 0.94 4.55 -13.06
N GLN A 16 0.84 5.53 -12.16
CA GLN A 16 -0.40 5.87 -11.44
C GLN A 16 -1.12 7.08 -12.05
N LEU A 17 -0.58 7.67 -13.11
CA LEU A 17 -1.29 8.69 -13.88
C LEU A 17 -2.49 8.03 -14.55
N LYS A 18 -3.67 8.43 -14.11
CA LYS A 18 -4.91 8.13 -14.81
C LYS A 18 -5.06 9.16 -15.92
N ASP A 19 -5.39 8.74 -17.14
CA ASP A 19 -5.74 9.63 -18.25
C ASP A 19 -7.00 10.43 -17.87
N CYS A 20 -6.79 11.55 -17.17
CA CYS A 20 -7.83 12.52 -16.91
C CYS A 20 -7.92 13.45 -18.12
N THR A 21 -8.51 12.97 -19.21
CA THR A 21 -9.04 13.86 -20.26
C THR A 21 -10.23 14.60 -19.70
N VAL A 22 -9.96 15.67 -18.96
CA VAL A 22 -10.93 16.74 -18.69
C VAL A 22 -10.82 17.69 -19.87
N GLU A 23 -11.89 17.81 -20.65
CA GLU A 23 -12.04 18.90 -21.62
C GLU A 23 -11.98 20.23 -20.86
N GLY A 24 -10.80 20.86 -20.81
CA GLY A 24 -10.62 22.20 -20.24
C GLY A 24 -9.51 22.32 -19.20
N GLY A 25 -8.26 22.24 -19.63
CA GLY A 25 -7.10 22.78 -18.89
C GLY A 25 -6.68 22.05 -17.61
N PHE A 26 -5.50 22.43 -17.10
CA PHE A 26 -4.90 21.88 -15.88
C PHE A 26 -5.65 22.37 -14.63
N ALA A 27 -6.84 21.82 -14.38
CA ALA A 27 -7.59 22.10 -13.17
C ALA A 27 -7.08 21.22 -12.03
N VAL A 28 -6.41 21.82 -11.05
CA VAL A 28 -6.06 21.20 -9.78
C VAL A 28 -7.36 20.80 -9.08
N THR A 29 -7.82 19.58 -9.33
CA THR A 29 -9.12 19.07 -8.88
C THR A 29 -8.97 18.56 -7.44
N GLY A 30 -8.77 19.49 -6.50
CA GLY A 30 -8.59 19.15 -5.09
C GLY A 30 -8.58 20.36 -4.17
N THR A 31 -9.18 20.22 -2.99
CA THR A 31 -9.11 21.23 -1.93
C THR A 31 -7.67 21.32 -1.41
N THR A 32 -7.17 22.54 -1.16
CA THR A 32 -5.83 22.78 -0.56
C THR A 32 -5.58 21.94 0.71
N LEU A 33 -6.62 21.78 1.54
CA LEU A 33 -6.62 20.94 2.73
C LEU A 33 -6.34 19.45 2.42
N GLY A 34 -6.85 18.92 1.30
CA GLY A 34 -6.58 17.55 0.87
C GLY A 34 -5.12 17.31 0.54
N TYR A 35 -4.45 18.28 -0.09
CA TYR A 35 -3.01 18.20 -0.38
C TYR A 35 -2.17 18.22 0.90
N VAL A 36 -2.50 19.09 1.86
CA VAL A 36 -1.81 19.16 3.15
C VAL A 36 -1.97 17.84 3.92
N LEU A 37 -3.19 17.30 4.00
CA LEU A 37 -3.43 16.01 4.66
C LEU A 37 -2.66 14.86 4.01
N LYS A 38 -2.59 14.81 2.67
CA LYS A 38 -1.78 13.81 1.96
C LYS A 38 -0.29 13.95 2.26
N ALA A 39 0.23 15.17 2.32
CA ALA A 39 1.62 15.41 2.69
C ALA A 39 1.91 14.90 4.10
N VAL A 40 1.08 15.24 5.08
CA VAL A 40 1.20 14.76 6.47
C VAL A 40 1.14 13.24 6.53
N ASN A 41 0.20 12.62 5.82
CA ASN A 41 0.08 11.15 5.77
C ASN A 41 1.33 10.49 5.18
N CYS A 42 1.95 11.09 4.15
CA CYS A 42 3.19 10.59 3.56
C CYS A 42 4.34 10.60 4.58
N PHE A 43 4.49 11.69 5.35
CA PHE A 43 5.50 11.78 6.41
C PHE A 43 5.25 10.74 7.51
N LEU A 44 4.00 10.60 7.98
CA LEU A 44 3.63 9.61 8.99
C LEU A 44 3.90 8.19 8.51
N THR A 45 3.56 7.86 7.27
CA THR A 45 3.79 6.53 6.67
C THR A 45 5.29 6.22 6.58
N SER A 46 6.09 7.19 6.15
CA SER A 46 7.55 7.04 6.09
C SER A 46 8.17 6.82 7.47
N LEU A 47 7.74 7.60 8.47
CA LEU A 47 8.21 7.46 9.85
C LEU A 47 7.79 6.12 10.46
N ALA A 48 6.54 5.69 10.24
CA ALA A 48 6.03 4.42 10.72
C ALA A 48 6.81 3.22 10.14
N GLY A 49 7.19 3.28 8.86
CA GLY A 49 8.01 2.26 8.22
C GLY A 49 9.39 2.12 8.87
N VAL A 50 10.08 3.24 9.09
CA VAL A 50 11.40 3.26 9.75
C VAL A 50 11.30 2.83 11.22
N TYR A 51 10.23 3.23 11.92
CA TYR A 51 10.01 2.82 13.29
C TYR A 51 9.72 1.31 13.40
N CYS A 52 8.91 0.74 12.50
CA CYS A 52 8.67 -0.70 12.44
C CYS A 52 9.96 -1.48 12.19
N GLU A 53 10.80 -1.02 11.26
CA GLU A 53 12.11 -1.62 11.01
C GLU A 53 12.99 -1.57 12.26
N LYS A 54 13.08 -0.42 12.92
CA LYS A 54 13.86 -0.26 14.15
C LYS A 54 13.32 -1.16 15.27
N PHE A 55 12.01 -1.25 15.44
CA PHE A 55 11.38 -2.10 16.45
C PHE A 55 11.69 -3.59 16.22
N LEU A 56 11.61 -4.06 14.97
CA LEU A 56 11.88 -5.46 14.61
C LEU A 56 13.36 -5.84 14.71
N LYS A 57 14.27 -4.90 14.41
CA LYS A 57 15.73 -5.13 14.43
C LYS A 57 16.38 -4.96 15.80
N HIS A 58 15.81 -4.13 16.69
CA HIS A 58 16.46 -3.77 17.96
C HIS A 58 15.95 -4.55 19.19
N SER A 59 14.93 -5.42 19.04
CA SER A 59 14.52 -6.36 20.08
C SER A 59 15.13 -7.75 19.83
N ASN A 60 15.72 -8.33 20.89
CA ASN A 60 16.27 -9.69 20.90
C ASN A 60 15.20 -10.79 20.99
N ASP A 61 13.91 -10.42 20.95
CA ASP A 61 12.81 -11.37 21.05
C ASP A 61 12.59 -12.15 19.74
N SER A 62 11.91 -13.29 19.86
CA SER A 62 11.55 -14.09 18.71
C SER A 62 10.63 -13.32 17.75
N ILE A 63 10.85 -13.52 16.44
CA ILE A 63 10.15 -12.81 15.36
C ILE A 63 8.62 -12.94 15.49
N HIS A 64 8.16 -14.13 15.84
CA HIS A 64 6.74 -14.42 16.00
C HIS A 64 6.11 -13.61 17.14
N TYR A 65 6.82 -13.40 18.24
CA TYR A 65 6.33 -12.58 19.35
C TYR A 65 6.26 -11.09 18.98
N GLN A 66 7.27 -10.56 18.28
CA GLN A 66 7.26 -9.17 17.81
C GLN A 66 6.14 -8.93 16.80
N ASN A 67 5.93 -9.87 15.87
CA ASN A 67 4.84 -9.82 14.90
C ASN A 67 3.47 -9.92 15.60
N LEU A 68 3.33 -10.80 16.60
CA LEU A 68 2.10 -10.92 17.38
C LEU A 68 1.76 -9.61 18.10
N GLN A 69 2.75 -8.95 18.72
CA GLN A 69 2.54 -7.67 19.38
C GLN A 69 2.14 -6.58 18.38
N LEU A 70 2.78 -6.53 17.21
CA LEU A 70 2.46 -5.56 16.16
C LEU A 70 1.04 -5.77 15.63
N TYR A 71 0.65 -7.02 15.36
CA TYR A 71 -0.70 -7.36 14.91
C TYR A 71 -1.75 -7.15 15.98
N PHE A 72 -1.44 -7.40 17.26
CA PHE A 72 -2.35 -7.13 18.36
C PHE A 72 -2.71 -5.64 18.43
N TRP A 73 -1.71 -4.77 18.44
CA TRP A 73 -1.93 -3.32 18.41
C TRP A 73 -2.62 -2.86 17.13
N GLY A 74 -2.21 -3.41 15.97
CA GLY A 74 -2.85 -3.12 14.69
C GLY A 74 -4.33 -3.50 14.66
N SER A 75 -4.68 -4.68 15.17
CA SER A 75 -6.06 -5.16 15.28
C SER A 75 -6.88 -4.32 16.26
N LEU A 76 -6.27 -3.86 17.36
CA LEU A 76 -6.92 -2.97 18.32
C LEU A 76 -7.28 -1.62 17.67
N PHE A 77 -6.35 -1.01 16.94
CA PHE A 77 -6.62 0.25 16.24
C PHE A 77 -7.61 0.07 15.07
N ALA A 78 -7.52 -1.03 14.32
CA ALA A 78 -8.45 -1.33 13.25
C ALA A 78 -9.88 -1.52 13.77
N SER A 79 -10.05 -2.31 14.84
CA SER A 79 -11.36 -2.50 15.48
C SER A 79 -11.89 -1.20 16.08
N GLY A 80 -11.04 -0.39 16.71
CA GLY A 80 -11.41 0.95 17.19
C GLY A 80 -11.90 1.88 16.07
N SER A 81 -11.20 1.90 14.93
CA SER A 81 -11.63 2.67 13.75
C SER A 81 -12.97 2.18 13.20
N LEU A 82 -13.18 0.86 13.16
CA LEU A 82 -14.45 0.26 12.73
C LEU A 82 -15.60 0.67 13.66
N LEU A 83 -15.37 0.66 14.98
CA LEU A 83 -16.36 1.11 15.95
C LEU A 83 -16.71 2.58 15.74
N VAL A 84 -15.73 3.47 15.58
CA VAL A 84 -15.96 4.88 15.30
C VAL A 84 -16.76 5.09 14.00
N SER A 85 -16.44 4.36 12.94
CA SER A 85 -17.21 4.42 11.69
C SER A 85 -18.64 3.90 11.85
N SER A 86 -18.84 2.79 12.57
CA SER A 86 -20.17 2.20 12.80
C SER A 86 -21.08 3.12 13.61
N VAL A 87 -20.54 3.81 14.63
CA VAL A 87 -21.29 4.80 15.41
C VAL A 87 -21.67 6.01 14.56
N ARG A 88 -20.76 6.45 13.67
CA ARG A 88 -21.02 7.57 12.76
C ARG A 88 -22.10 7.24 11.72
N GLU A 89 -22.09 6.03 11.19
CA GLU A 89 -23.01 5.58 10.14
C GLU A 89 -24.31 4.98 10.70
N ARG A 90 -24.42 4.80 12.03
CA ARG A 90 -25.53 4.09 12.71
C ARG A 90 -25.77 2.69 12.14
N SER A 91 -24.75 2.09 11.55
CA SER A 91 -24.77 0.74 11.02
C SER A 91 -24.36 -0.25 12.11
N GLY A 92 -25.08 -1.37 12.21
CA GLY A 92 -24.69 -2.46 13.10
C GLY A 92 -23.50 -3.24 12.54
N LEU A 93 -22.76 -3.94 13.41
CA LEU A 93 -21.65 -4.83 13.00
C LEU A 93 -22.08 -5.96 12.05
N GLU A 94 -23.39 -6.18 11.92
CA GLU A 94 -24.00 -7.12 10.96
C GLU A 94 -23.72 -6.75 9.50
N GLU A 95 -23.51 -5.46 9.19
CA GLU A 95 -23.12 -5.05 7.83
C GLU A 95 -21.70 -5.49 7.44
N LEU A 96 -20.82 -5.76 8.41
CA LEU A 96 -19.46 -6.23 8.14
C LEU A 96 -19.44 -7.60 7.45
N TRP A 97 -20.44 -8.43 7.75
CA TRP A 97 -20.57 -9.80 7.25
C TRP A 97 -21.53 -9.90 6.06
N ARG A 98 -22.26 -8.83 5.74
CA ARG A 98 -23.25 -8.81 4.67
C ARG A 98 -22.56 -8.73 3.31
N GLY A 99 -22.59 -9.84 2.55
CA GLY A 99 -22.00 -9.92 1.20
C GLY A 99 -20.57 -10.46 1.16
N GLN A 100 -20.07 -11.04 2.25
CA GLN A 100 -18.80 -11.79 2.25
C GLN A 100 -18.90 -12.99 1.29
N ASN A 101 -18.16 -12.91 0.18
CA ASN A 101 -18.06 -13.99 -0.79
C ASN A 101 -16.76 -14.78 -0.55
N VAL A 102 -16.64 -15.99 -1.12
CA VAL A 102 -15.42 -16.82 -1.01
C VAL A 102 -14.19 -16.05 -1.48
N LEU A 103 -14.32 -15.26 -2.54
CA LEU A 103 -13.28 -14.37 -3.06
C LEU A 103 -12.80 -13.35 -2.01
N SER A 104 -13.73 -12.76 -1.23
CA SER A 104 -13.38 -11.81 -0.17
C SER A 104 -12.53 -12.47 0.91
N VAL A 105 -12.88 -13.69 1.30
CA VAL A 105 -12.11 -14.46 2.30
C VAL A 105 -10.71 -14.81 1.76
N THR A 106 -10.61 -15.23 0.49
CA THR A 106 -9.32 -15.49 -0.16
C THR A 106 -8.44 -14.24 -0.22
N LEU A 107 -9.02 -13.08 -0.52
CA LEU A 107 -8.29 -11.80 -0.51
C LEU A 107 -7.78 -11.47 0.89
N ILE A 108 -8.61 -11.63 1.94
CA ILE A 108 -8.20 -11.38 3.33
C ILE A 108 -7.00 -12.27 3.70
N LEU A 109 -7.04 -13.56 3.36
CA LEU A 109 -5.93 -14.48 3.59
C LEU A 109 -4.68 -14.04 2.83
N ASN A 110 -4.82 -13.65 1.56
CA ASN A 110 -3.69 -13.16 0.76
C ASN A 110 -3.04 -11.90 1.39
N TYR A 111 -3.84 -10.93 1.81
CA TYR A 111 -3.34 -9.73 2.50
C TYR A 111 -2.67 -10.07 3.83
N ALA A 112 -3.16 -11.06 4.57
CA ALA A 112 -2.49 -11.55 5.79
C ALA A 112 -1.11 -12.14 5.49
N PHE A 113 -1.00 -12.95 4.42
CA PHE A 113 0.30 -13.47 3.96
C PHE A 113 1.26 -12.37 3.54
N VAL A 114 0.79 -11.34 2.81
CA VAL A 114 1.62 -10.19 2.42
C VAL A 114 2.10 -9.43 3.66
N GLY A 115 1.26 -9.29 4.69
CA GLY A 115 1.64 -8.69 5.97
C GLY A 115 2.74 -9.47 6.69
N LEU A 116 2.62 -10.80 6.74
CA LEU A 116 3.63 -11.69 7.33
C LEU A 116 4.95 -11.64 6.55
N ALA A 117 4.88 -11.74 5.22
CA ALA A 117 6.02 -11.64 4.33
C ALA A 117 6.74 -10.29 4.48
N THR A 118 5.98 -9.20 4.58
CA THR A 118 6.52 -7.85 4.79
C THR A 118 7.29 -7.74 6.11
N ALA A 119 6.76 -8.31 7.20
CA ALA A 119 7.46 -8.31 8.49
C ALA A 119 8.76 -9.12 8.43
N PHE A 120 8.75 -10.24 7.70
CA PHE A 120 9.95 -11.02 7.44
C PHE A 120 10.98 -10.21 6.63
N VAL A 121 10.56 -9.57 5.55
CA VAL A 121 11.44 -8.69 4.75
C VAL A 121 12.05 -7.58 5.59
N LEU A 122 11.29 -6.93 6.50
CA LEU A 122 11.85 -5.88 7.35
C LEU A 122 12.84 -6.39 8.42
N LYS A 123 12.76 -7.67 8.79
CA LYS A 123 13.71 -8.30 9.72
C LYS A 123 15.02 -8.66 9.03
N TYR A 124 14.93 -9.27 7.85
CA TYR A 124 16.09 -9.82 7.12
C TYR A 124 16.68 -8.85 6.08
N LEU A 125 15.91 -7.87 5.62
CA LEU A 125 16.30 -6.82 4.68
C LEU A 125 15.99 -5.43 5.25
N ASP A 126 16.25 -4.39 4.45
CA ASP A 126 15.94 -3.01 4.78
C ASP A 126 14.59 -2.57 4.19
N ASN A 127 13.98 -1.55 4.78
CA ASN A 127 12.72 -0.97 4.28
C ASN A 127 12.85 -0.41 2.85
N ILE A 128 14.06 -0.07 2.40
CA ILE A 128 14.33 0.32 1.01
C ILE A 128 14.10 -0.87 0.06
N ALA A 129 14.62 -2.05 0.39
CA ALA A 129 14.46 -3.25 -0.44
C ALA A 129 12.99 -3.69 -0.54
N LYS A 130 12.23 -3.55 0.55
CA LYS A 130 10.78 -3.73 0.55
C LYS A 130 10.10 -2.81 -0.48
N ASN A 131 10.48 -1.53 -0.52
CA ASN A 131 9.88 -0.58 -1.46
C ASN A 131 10.21 -0.93 -2.93
N PHE A 132 11.45 -1.35 -3.21
CA PHE A 132 11.82 -1.87 -4.53
C PHE A 132 10.98 -3.09 -4.94
N ALA A 133 10.83 -4.06 -4.03
CA ALA A 133 10.03 -5.26 -4.28
C ALA A 133 8.54 -4.93 -4.53
N ALA A 134 7.98 -3.97 -3.80
CA ALA A 134 6.61 -3.53 -4.00
C ALA A 134 6.39 -2.90 -5.39
N VAL A 135 7.31 -2.04 -5.84
CA VAL A 135 7.23 -1.44 -7.18
C VAL A 135 7.42 -2.49 -8.28
N ALA A 136 8.37 -3.43 -8.11
CA ALA A 136 8.54 -4.55 -9.04
C ALA A 136 7.27 -5.42 -9.12
N ALA A 137 6.62 -5.69 -7.99
CA ALA A 137 5.36 -6.42 -7.94
C ALA A 137 4.23 -5.66 -8.65
N MET A 138 4.16 -4.32 -8.55
CA MET A 138 3.19 -3.51 -9.30
C MET A 138 3.37 -3.67 -10.81
N PHE A 139 4.61 -3.59 -11.32
CA PHE A 139 4.87 -3.79 -12.75
C PHE A 139 4.57 -5.22 -13.21
N ALA A 140 4.94 -6.24 -12.41
CA ALA A 140 4.62 -7.62 -12.71
C ALA A 140 3.11 -7.87 -12.75
N ALA A 141 2.35 -7.28 -11.81
CA ALA A 141 0.90 -7.35 -11.79
C ALA A 141 0.28 -6.69 -13.02
N ALA A 142 0.83 -5.54 -13.46
CA ALA A 142 0.38 -4.89 -14.68
C ALA A 142 0.67 -5.70 -15.95
N PHE A 143 1.83 -6.35 -16.02
CA PHE A 143 2.16 -7.26 -17.12
C PHE A 143 1.24 -8.49 -17.13
N ALA A 144 0.97 -9.07 -15.96
CA ALA A 144 0.04 -10.18 -15.82
C ALA A 144 -1.40 -9.77 -16.21
N ALA A 145 -1.81 -8.54 -15.87
CA ALA A 145 -3.11 -8.01 -16.25
C ALA A 145 -3.25 -7.91 -17.79
N TRP A 146 -2.22 -7.38 -18.46
CA TRP A 146 -2.16 -7.36 -19.92
C TRP A 146 -2.22 -8.77 -20.53
N ALA A 147 -1.41 -9.71 -20.03
CA ALA A 147 -1.34 -11.05 -20.59
C ALA A 147 -2.59 -11.92 -20.35
N LEU A 148 -3.31 -11.71 -19.24
CA LEU A 148 -4.46 -12.53 -18.84
C LEU A 148 -5.81 -11.93 -19.23
N PHE A 149 -5.93 -10.59 -19.23
CA PHE A 149 -7.21 -9.91 -19.44
C PHE A 149 -7.27 -9.10 -20.75
N ASP A 150 -6.20 -9.10 -21.55
CA ASP A 150 -6.06 -8.36 -22.82
C ASP A 150 -6.49 -6.88 -22.71
N GLU A 151 -6.39 -6.30 -21.50
CA GLU A 151 -6.69 -4.90 -21.30
C GLU A 151 -5.65 -4.04 -22.01
N SER A 152 -6.13 -3.01 -22.71
CA SER A 152 -5.26 -2.02 -23.34
C SER A 152 -4.44 -1.32 -22.28
N LEU A 153 -3.16 -1.70 -22.17
CA LEU A 153 -2.17 -1.01 -21.34
C LEU A 153 -2.22 0.48 -21.65
N SER A 154 -2.66 1.31 -20.70
CA SER A 154 -2.55 2.76 -20.84
C SER A 154 -1.07 3.10 -21.09
N LEU A 155 -0.81 3.98 -22.05
CA LEU A 155 0.54 4.39 -22.49
C LEU A 155 1.43 4.82 -21.32
N HIS A 156 0.83 5.31 -20.24
CA HIS A 156 1.47 5.66 -18.98
C HIS A 156 2.22 4.49 -18.31
N LEU A 157 1.68 3.27 -18.41
CA LEU A 157 2.29 2.07 -17.84
C LEU A 157 3.49 1.59 -18.68
N TYR A 158 3.40 1.77 -20.01
CA TYR A 158 4.49 1.47 -20.94
C TYR A 158 5.71 2.39 -20.72
N ILE A 159 5.47 3.69 -20.50
CA ILE A 159 6.53 4.65 -20.16
C ILE A 159 7.12 4.34 -18.78
N GLY A 160 6.29 3.97 -17.80
CA GLY A 160 6.77 3.53 -16.47
C GLY A 160 7.68 2.30 -16.53
N LEU A 161 7.35 1.32 -17.38
CA LEU A 161 8.14 0.10 -17.58
C LEU A 161 9.51 0.38 -18.21
N GLY A 162 9.59 1.35 -19.14
CA GLY A 162 10.85 1.75 -19.78
C GLY A 162 11.76 2.63 -18.91
N VAL A 163 11.22 3.26 -17.87
CA VAL A 163 12.00 4.08 -16.92
C VAL A 163 12.63 3.23 -15.82
N CYS A 164 12.00 2.14 -15.37
CA CYS A 164 12.62 1.21 -14.42
C CYS A 164 13.79 0.46 -15.08
N PRO A 165 14.99 0.41 -14.45
CA PRO A 165 16.15 -0.26 -15.01
C PRO A 165 16.16 -1.77 -14.70
#